data_AF-A0A933D4E3-F1
#
_entry.id   AF-A0A933D4E3-F1
#
_cell.length_a   1.000
_cell.length_b   1.000
_cell.length_c   1.000
_cell.angle_alpha   90.00
_cell.angle_beta   90.00
_cell.angle_gamma   90.00
#
_symmetry.space_group_name_H-M   'P 1'
#
loop_
_entity.id
_entity.type
_entity.pdbx_description
1 polymer ?
#
loop_
_entity_poly.entity_id
_entity_poly.type
_entity_poly.pdbx_seq_one_letter_code
_entity_poly.pdbx_strand_id
1 'polypeptide(L)' 'MEKLLFDSDPIIHTTGAFLRPMKVPDSEGKEIWLWFVSEFNEDTFKDGKVYNPKEFGKTKAELLVDTTAELFET' A
#
# COMPACT_ATOMS: atom_id res chain seq x y z
N MET A 1 -14.93 28.60 24.93
CA MET A 1 -14.75 27.74 23.74
C MET A 1 -13.24 27.68 23.51
N GLU A 2 -12.61 26.55 23.78
CA GLU A 2 -11.16 26.41 23.60
C GLU A 2 -10.78 26.51 22.12
N LYS A 3 -9.66 27.18 21.85
CA LYS A 3 -9.09 27.37 20.51
C LYS A 3 -8.56 26.04 19.98
N LEU A 4 -9.17 25.52 18.92
CA LEU A 4 -8.57 24.46 18.11
C LEU A 4 -7.44 25.08 17.27
N LEU A 5 -6.19 24.73 17.60
CA LEU A 5 -5.02 25.00 16.76
C LEU A 5 -4.72 23.70 16.03
N PHE A 6 -4.98 23.66 14.72
CA PHE A 6 -4.53 22.56 13.87
C PHE A 6 -3.01 22.66 13.71
N ASP A 7 -2.35 21.50 13.70
CA ASP A 7 -0.91 21.41 13.44
C ASP A 7 -0.59 21.96 12.04
N SER A 8 0.52 22.67 11.90
CA SER A 8 0.95 23.25 10.62
C SER A 8 1.67 22.24 9.72
N ASP A 9 1.90 21.03 10.25
CA ASP A 9 2.62 19.97 9.58
C ASP A 9 1.78 19.28 8.50
N PRO A 10 2.38 18.88 7.36
CA PRO A 10 1.66 18.25 6.27
C PRO A 10 1.18 16.84 6.65
N ILE A 11 -0.12 16.62 6.49
CA ILE A 11 -0.75 15.31 6.66
C ILE A 11 -0.47 14.48 5.40
N ILE A 12 0.31 13.40 5.53
CA ILE A 12 0.64 12.48 4.43
C ILE A 12 -0.45 11.40 4.34
N HIS A 13 -1.04 11.21 3.16
CA HIS A 13 -1.96 10.13 2.86
C HIS A 13 -1.36 9.21 1.79
N THR A 14 -1.31 7.92 2.07
CA THR A 14 -0.96 6.88 1.10
C THR A 14 -2.11 5.89 1.04
N THR A 15 -2.58 5.57 -0.16
CA THR A 15 -3.54 4.48 -0.39
C THR A 15 -2.79 3.36 -1.09
N GLY A 16 -2.80 2.16 -0.51
CA GLY A 16 -2.18 1.00 -1.13
C GLY A 16 -0.65 0.97 -1.10
N ALA A 17 0.01 1.66 -0.16
CA ALA A 17 1.45 1.54 0.05
C ALA A 17 1.80 1.51 1.53
N PHE A 18 2.58 0.50 1.93
CA PHE A 18 3.11 0.38 3.28
C PHE A 18 4.39 1.19 3.38
N LEU A 19 4.35 2.30 4.12
CA LEU A 19 5.49 3.16 4.38
C LEU A 19 6.20 2.75 5.66
N ARG A 20 7.53 2.66 5.64
CA ARG A 20 8.38 2.42 6.80
C ARG A 20 9.43 3.52 6.91
N PRO A 21 9.68 4.08 8.10
CA PRO A 21 10.80 5.00 8.27
C PRO A 21 12.11 4.23 8.14
N MET A 22 13.04 4.78 7.35
CA MET A 22 14.35 4.19 7.10
C MET A 22 15.43 5.25 7.32
N LYS A 23 16.51 4.86 8.00
CA LYS A 23 17.67 5.69 8.21
C LYS A 23 18.73 5.34 7.15
N VAL A 24 19.22 6.34 6.44
CA VAL A 24 20.25 6.16 5.40
C VAL A 24 21.32 7.24 5.53
N PRO A 25 22.58 6.99 5.13
CA PRO A 25 23.56 8.05 4.98
C PRO A 25 23.23 8.91 3.77
N ASP A 26 23.38 10.23 3.90
CA ASP A 26 23.39 11.16 2.77
C ASP A 26 24.77 11.16 2.08
N SER A 27 24.94 12.00 1.06
CA SER A 27 26.19 12.11 0.29
C SER A 27 27.40 12.58 1.11
N GLU A 28 27.16 13.18 2.27
CA GLU A 28 28.20 13.66 3.20
C GLU A 28 28.46 12.62 4.32
N GLY A 29 27.78 11.48 4.28
CA GLY A 29 27.88 10.43 5.29
C GLY A 29 27.10 10.74 6.57
N LYS A 30 26.26 11.78 6.57
CA LYS A 30 25.39 12.10 7.70
C LYS A 30 24.11 11.29 7.62
N GLU A 31 23.63 10.83 8.76
CA GLU A 31 22.40 10.03 8.79
C GLU A 31 21.15 10.90 8.62
N ILE A 32 20.30 10.51 7.69
CA ILE A 32 18.98 11.12 7.41
C ILE A 32 17.88 10.06 7.53
N TRP A 33 16.65 10.52 7.79
CA TRP A 33 15.46 9.66 7.83
C TRP A 33 14.58 9.92 6.60
N LEU A 34 14.08 8.84 6.00
CA LEU A 34 13.14 8.90 4.89
C LEU A 34 12.01 7.90 5.09
N TRP A 35 10.90 8.11 4.39
CA TRP A 35 9.85 7.10 4.23
C TRP A 35 10.20 6.20 3.05
N PHE A 36 10.32 4.90 3.32
CA PHE A 36 10.55 3.86 2.34
C PHE A 36 9.25 3.09 2.09
N VAL A 37 8.88 2.90 0.82
CA VAL A 37 7.76 2.03 0.46
C VAL A 37 8.24 0.59 0.56
N SER A 38 7.78 -0.14 1.58
CA SER A 38 8.16 -1.55 1.77
C SER A 38 7.34 -2.51 0.92
N GLU A 39 6.10 -2.13 0.60
CA GLU A 39 5.12 -2.97 -0.09
C GLU A 39 4.02 -2.10 -0.68
N PHE A 40 3.44 -2.53 -1.80
CA PHE A 40 2.19 -1.97 -2.31
C PHE A 40 1.04 -2.93 -1.97
N ASN A 41 -0.05 -2.39 -1.44
CA ASN A 41 -1.32 -3.09 -1.38
C ASN A 41 -2.18 -2.66 -2.57
N GLU A 42 -2.32 -3.52 -3.56
CA GLU A 42 -3.31 -3.32 -4.61
C GLU A 42 -4.66 -3.80 -4.09
N ASP A 43 -5.32 -2.98 -3.27
CA ASP A 43 -6.68 -3.26 -2.83
C ASP A 43 -7.64 -3.09 -4.02
N THR A 44 -7.74 -4.13 -4.85
CA THR A 44 -8.79 -4.24 -5.86
C THR A 44 -10.03 -4.87 -5.23
N PHE A 45 -11.22 -4.44 -5.66
CA PHE A 45 -12.49 -4.92 -5.12
C PHE A 45 -13.39 -5.43 -6.25
N LYS A 46 -14.06 -6.56 -6.00
CA LYS A 46 -15.12 -7.12 -6.86
C LYS A 46 -16.36 -7.35 -6.01
N ASP A 47 -17.49 -6.75 -6.40
CA ASP A 47 -18.76 -6.83 -5.68
C ASP A 47 -18.67 -6.48 -4.18
N GLY A 48 -17.85 -5.46 -3.86
CA GLY A 48 -17.64 -5.00 -2.49
C GLY A 48 -16.74 -5.89 -1.63
N LYS A 49 -16.11 -6.93 -2.20
CA LYS A 49 -15.13 -7.78 -1.52
C LYS A 49 -13.74 -7.54 -2.08
N VAL A 50 -12.71 -7.64 -1.22
CA VAL A 50 -11.30 -7.61 -1.65
C VAL A 50 -11.08 -8.73 -2.66
N TYR A 51 -10.49 -8.39 -3.79
CA TYR A 51 -10.23 -9.27 -4.92
C TYR A 51 -8.89 -8.91 -5.51
N ASN A 52 -7.95 -9.85 -5.57
CA ASN A 52 -6.69 -9.65 -6.28
C ASN A 52 -6.78 -10.30 -7.68
N PRO A 53 -7.00 -9.52 -8.76
CA PRO A 53 -7.04 -10.06 -10.11
C PRO A 53 -5.69 -10.66 -10.50
N LYS A 54 -5.70 -11.59 -11.46
CA LYS A 54 -4.44 -11.97 -12.11
C LYS A 54 -3.91 -10.77 -12.89
N GLU A 55 -2.65 -10.42 -12.64
CA GLU A 55 -1.96 -9.35 -13.37
C GLU A 55 -1.77 -9.69 -14.86
N PHE A 56 -1.59 -10.97 -15.20
CA PHE A 56 -1.30 -11.42 -16.56
C PHE A 56 -2.13 -12.66 -16.94
N GLY A 57 -2.49 -12.75 -18.22
CA GLY A 57 -3.23 -13.88 -18.80
C GLY A 57 -3.05 -13.92 -20.31
N LYS A 58 -3.01 -15.13 -20.89
CA LYS A 58 -2.91 -15.34 -22.34
C LYS A 58 -4.25 -15.14 -23.05
N THR A 59 -5.34 -15.19 -22.29
CA THR A 59 -6.70 -14.96 -22.77
C THR A 59 -7.46 -14.05 -21.79
N LYS A 60 -8.48 -13.35 -22.28
CA LYS A 60 -9.36 -12.53 -21.42
C LYS A 60 -10.02 -13.35 -20.31
N ALA A 61 -10.36 -14.60 -20.59
CA ALA A 61 -10.96 -15.50 -19.60
C ALA A 61 -10.02 -15.72 -18.41
N GLU A 62 -8.70 -15.85 -18.64
CA GLU A 62 -7.71 -16.05 -17.58
C GLU A 62 -7.62 -14.86 -16.61
N LEU A 63 -7.81 -13.62 -17.08
CA LEU A 63 -7.81 -12.42 -16.24
C LEU A 63 -9.07 -12.27 -15.39
N LEU A 64 -10.18 -12.89 -15.80
CA LEU A 64 -11.49 -12.77 -15.14
C LEU A 64 -11.81 -13.93 -14.20
N VAL A 65 -10.87 -14.87 -14.02
CA VAL A 65 -11.03 -15.98 -13.07
C VAL A 65 -10.93 -15.43 -11.64
N ASP A 66 -11.93 -15.74 -10.81
CA ASP A 66 -11.88 -15.43 -9.39
C ASP A 66 -10.93 -16.39 -8.69
N THR A 67 -9.81 -15.88 -8.18
CA THR A 67 -8.90 -16.61 -7.27
C THR A 67 -9.50 -16.69 -5.86
N THR A 68 -10.79 -17.02 -5.73
CA THR A 68 -11.43 -17.30 -4.43
C THR A 68 -11.34 -18.80 -4.11
N ALA A 69 -10.15 -19.36 -4.17
CA ALA A 69 -9.90 -20.72 -3.73
C ALA A 69 -8.70 -20.71 -2.78
N GLU A 70 -8.99 -21.04 -1.52
CA GLU A 70 -8.07 -21.71 -0.58
C GLU A 70 -6.99 -20.86 0.11
N LEU A 71 -7.38 -20.13 1.16
CA LEU A 71 -6.49 -19.86 2.31
C LEU A 71 -7.16 -20.18 3.67
N PHE A 72 -8.18 -21.03 3.67
CA PHE A 72 -8.74 -21.60 4.90
C PHE A 72 -8.91 -23.11 4.78
N GLU A 73 -7.80 -23.84 4.65
CA GLU A 73 -7.75 -25.22 5.16
C GLU A 73 -6.42 -25.46 5.89
N THR A 74 -6.59 -25.74 7.19
CA THR A 74 -5.67 -26.19 8.27
C THR A 74 -4.56 -25.27 8.77
#